data_AF-A0AAV2IA30-F1
#
_entry.id   AF-A0AAV2IA30-F1
#
_cell.length_a   1.000
_cell.length_b   1.000
_cell.length_c   1.000
_cell.angle_alpha   90.00
_cell.angle_beta   90.00
_cell.angle_gamma   90.00
#
_symmetry.space_group_name_H-M   'P 1'
#
loop_
_entity.id
_entity.type
_entity.pdbx_description
1 polymer ?
#
loop_
_entity_poly.entity_id
_entity_poly.type
_entity_poly.pdbx_seq_one_letter_code
_entity_poly.pdbx_strand_id
1 'polypeptide(L)'
;GFSNVKLSLVKTKGRPRQVQSFTRRYRKRKACPKDFHTRSDEVKKQMLLSGCLLDATVLPPFSVLNLKSTENIFSVCANANISLCSIQPLFTEDAWEKLEARIAEKKGKDLFFCNSCFIMDDSQYKMIECEGCLQWFHYHCLGLRTDSKPKKWYCDDCWQ
;
A
#
# COMPACT_ATOMS: atom_id res chain seq x y z
N GLY A 1 67.23 -40.95 -7.86
CA GLY A 1 66.59 -39.81 -7.19
C GLY A 1 65.17 -40.20 -6.82
N PHE A 2 64.85 -40.19 -5.54
CA PHE A 2 63.47 -40.23 -5.05
C PHE A 2 63.37 -39.24 -3.90
N SER A 3 62.61 -38.18 -4.16
CA SER A 3 62.41 -37.06 -3.27
C SER A 3 61.16 -37.27 -2.42
N ASN A 4 61.21 -36.68 -1.22
CA ASN A 4 60.09 -36.16 -0.41
C ASN A 4 59.25 -37.11 0.47
N VAL A 5 59.65 -37.13 1.74
CA VAL A 5 58.89 -36.83 2.98
C VAL A 5 57.63 -35.97 2.69
N LYS A 6 56.39 -36.16 3.22
CA LYS A 6 55.98 -36.06 4.64
C LYS A 6 54.45 -36.29 4.85
N LEU A 7 54.12 -36.93 5.98
CA LEU A 7 53.00 -36.72 6.94
C LEU A 7 51.50 -36.82 6.59
N SER A 8 50.88 -37.76 7.33
CA SER A 8 49.63 -37.75 8.11
C SER A 8 48.25 -37.64 7.43
N LEU A 9 47.49 -38.74 7.61
CA LEU A 9 46.04 -38.88 7.48
C LEU A 9 45.29 -37.95 8.45
N VAL A 10 44.67 -36.90 7.91
CA VAL A 10 43.61 -36.16 8.62
C VAL A 10 42.27 -36.83 8.32
N LYS A 11 41.76 -37.63 9.26
CA LYS A 11 40.35 -38.04 9.29
C LYS A 11 39.50 -36.83 9.70
N THR A 12 38.86 -36.16 8.74
CA THR A 12 37.82 -35.19 9.07
C THR A 12 36.59 -35.94 9.56
N LYS A 13 36.41 -35.93 10.88
CA LYS A 13 35.22 -36.44 11.56
C LYS A 13 34.00 -35.68 11.04
N GLY A 14 33.04 -36.41 10.46
CA GLY A 14 31.75 -35.86 10.05
C GLY A 14 31.06 -35.14 11.22
N ARG A 15 30.36 -34.04 10.89
CA ARG A 15 29.59 -33.26 11.86
C ARG A 15 28.46 -34.12 12.43
N PRO A 16 28.30 -34.24 13.76
CA PRO A 16 27.18 -34.95 14.35
C PRO A 16 25.87 -34.31 13.89
N ARG A 17 24.99 -35.11 13.27
CA ARG A 17 23.64 -34.70 12.89
C ARG A 17 22.82 -34.58 14.18
N GLN A 18 22.73 -33.37 14.74
CA GLN A 18 21.74 -33.08 15.78
C GLN A 18 20.36 -33.36 15.20
N VAL A 19 19.68 -34.36 15.75
CA VAL A 19 18.25 -34.56 15.52
C VAL A 19 17.54 -33.41 16.23
N GLN A 20 17.41 -32.28 15.55
CA GLN A 20 16.54 -31.20 16.03
C GLN A 20 15.12 -31.73 15.94
N SER A 21 14.49 -31.91 17.10
CA SER A 21 13.05 -32.09 17.20
C SER A 21 12.38 -30.90 16.49
N PHE A 22 11.82 -31.15 15.31
CA PHE A 22 10.98 -30.17 14.62
C PHE A 22 9.70 -29.99 15.44
N THR A 23 9.72 -29.14 16.47
CA THR A 23 8.49 -28.47 16.89
C THR A 23 8.07 -27.65 15.69
N ARG A 24 7.07 -28.13 14.96
CA ARG A 24 6.45 -27.41 13.85
C ARG A 24 5.85 -26.14 14.45
N ARG A 25 6.65 -25.07 14.57
CA ARG A 25 6.14 -23.75 14.91
C ARG A 25 5.12 -23.44 13.82
N TYR A 26 3.85 -23.48 14.18
CA TYR A 26 2.78 -22.96 13.34
C TYR A 26 3.19 -21.52 13.03
N ARG A 27 3.73 -21.24 11.83
CA ARG A 27 3.91 -19.87 11.37
C ARG A 27 2.50 -19.27 11.48
N LYS A 28 2.31 -18.31 12.40
CA LYS A 28 1.09 -17.49 12.42
C LYS A 28 0.87 -17.08 10.97
N ARG A 29 -0.22 -17.54 10.36
CA ARG A 29 -0.56 -17.15 9.00
C ARG A 29 -0.65 -15.63 9.03
N LYS A 30 0.20 -14.94 8.25
CA LYS A 30 0.06 -13.49 8.07
C LYS A 30 -1.39 -13.24 7.67
N ALA A 31 -2.02 -12.26 8.29
CA ALA A 31 -3.41 -11.93 7.99
C ALA A 31 -3.54 -11.66 6.49
N CYS A 32 -4.61 -12.16 5.88
CA CYS A 32 -4.89 -11.86 4.47
C CYS A 32 -5.43 -10.43 4.40
N PRO A 33 -4.91 -9.58 3.49
CA PRO A 33 -5.45 -8.26 3.22
C PRO A 33 -6.95 -8.36 2.93
N LYS A 34 -7.70 -7.36 3.39
CA LYS A 34 -9.13 -7.22 3.09
C LYS A 34 -9.31 -6.20 1.96
N ASP A 35 -10.17 -6.54 1.01
CA ASP A 35 -10.65 -5.61 -0.01
C ASP A 35 -11.30 -4.40 0.67
N PHE A 36 -11.10 -3.20 0.12
CA PHE A 36 -11.68 -1.97 0.65
C PHE A 36 -13.19 -2.11 0.88
N HIS A 37 -13.91 -2.65 -0.10
CA HIS A 37 -15.37 -2.81 -0.05
C HIS A 37 -15.85 -3.73 1.09
N THR A 38 -15.02 -4.67 1.53
CA THR A 38 -15.36 -5.63 2.61
C THR A 38 -15.07 -5.10 4.02
N ARG A 39 -14.43 -3.93 4.14
CA ARG A 39 -14.14 -3.30 5.43
C ARG A 39 -15.40 -2.73 6.07
N SER A 40 -15.41 -2.62 7.39
CA SER A 40 -16.46 -1.94 8.15
C SER A 40 -16.51 -0.45 7.78
N ASP A 41 -17.70 0.13 7.89
CA ASP A 41 -17.91 1.54 7.51
C ASP A 41 -17.03 2.52 8.29
N GLU A 42 -16.75 2.23 9.56
CA GLU A 42 -15.85 3.05 10.38
C GLU A 42 -14.43 3.11 9.80
N VAL A 43 -13.90 1.96 9.36
CA VAL A 43 -12.57 1.90 8.77
C VAL A 43 -12.56 2.59 7.40
N LYS A 44 -13.63 2.43 6.60
CA LYS A 44 -13.75 3.14 5.32
C LYS A 44 -13.78 4.65 5.54
N LYS A 45 -14.56 5.15 6.50
CA LYS A 45 -14.60 6.56 6.87
C LYS A 45 -13.23 7.08 7.26
N GLN A 46 -12.51 6.37 8.14
CA GLN A 46 -11.15 6.75 8.54
C GLN A 46 -10.19 6.80 7.35
N MET A 47 -10.26 5.83 6.44
CA MET A 47 -9.43 5.83 5.24
C MET A 47 -9.76 7.02 4.32
N LEU A 48 -11.05 7.35 4.14
CA LEU A 48 -11.47 8.51 3.38
C LEU A 48 -11.00 9.83 4.00
N LEU A 49 -11.18 9.99 5.31
CA LEU A 49 -10.72 11.16 6.06
C LEU A 49 -9.20 11.32 5.96
N SER A 50 -8.43 10.25 6.15
CA SER A 50 -6.97 10.26 5.95
C SER A 50 -6.57 10.60 4.51
N GLY A 51 -7.46 10.32 3.56
CA GLY A 51 -7.23 10.58 2.14
C GLY A 51 -7.37 12.03 1.74
N CYS A 52 -8.26 12.78 2.41
CA CYS A 52 -8.53 14.18 2.11
C CYS A 52 -7.99 15.18 3.14
N LEU A 53 -7.67 14.76 4.36
CA LEU A 53 -7.20 15.66 5.44
C LEU A 53 -5.68 15.62 5.62
N LEU A 54 -5.09 16.76 5.94
CA LEU A 54 -3.67 16.88 6.35
C LEU A 54 -3.42 16.10 7.64
N ASP A 55 -4.36 16.19 8.58
CA ASP A 55 -4.35 15.49 9.85
C ASP A 55 -5.75 14.98 10.16
N ALA A 56 -5.94 13.66 10.14
CA ALA A 56 -7.21 13.01 10.43
C ALA A 56 -7.50 12.86 11.94
N THR A 57 -6.61 13.32 12.81
CA THR A 57 -6.79 13.30 14.27
C THR A 57 -7.51 14.56 14.80
N VAL A 58 -7.58 15.61 13.97
CA VAL A 58 -8.35 16.83 14.26
C VAL A 58 -9.83 16.46 14.40
N LEU A 59 -10.54 17.13 15.31
CA LEU A 59 -11.97 16.91 15.52
C LEU A 59 -12.80 17.75 14.51
N PRO A 60 -13.94 17.23 14.04
CA PRO A 60 -14.85 17.96 13.15
C PRO A 60 -15.55 19.13 13.88
N PRO A 61 -16.09 20.12 13.15
CA PRO A 61 -16.16 20.17 11.69
C PRO A 61 -14.83 20.56 11.04
N PHE A 62 -14.50 19.89 9.93
CA PHE A 62 -13.28 20.16 9.17
C PHE A 62 -13.47 21.37 8.26
N SER A 63 -12.51 22.30 8.33
CA SER A 63 -12.48 23.51 7.49
C SER A 63 -11.57 23.33 6.27
N VAL A 64 -11.57 24.30 5.35
CA VAL A 64 -10.71 24.32 4.16
C VAL A 64 -9.21 24.17 4.51
N LEU A 65 -8.79 24.67 5.67
CA LEU A 65 -7.40 24.61 6.14
C LEU A 65 -6.94 23.18 6.46
N ASN A 66 -7.88 22.29 6.79
CA ASN A 66 -7.56 20.91 7.12
C ASN A 66 -7.39 20.03 5.87
N LEU A 67 -7.76 20.53 4.68
CA LEU A 67 -7.81 19.74 3.44
C LEU A 67 -6.44 19.67 2.73
N LYS A 68 -6.07 18.48 2.25
CA LYS A 68 -4.92 18.28 1.34
C LYS A 68 -5.12 18.97 0.00
N SER A 69 -4.03 19.45 -0.60
CA SER A 69 -4.04 19.97 -1.99
C SER A 69 -4.45 18.89 -3.01
N THR A 70 -4.90 19.31 -4.19
CA THR A 70 -5.40 18.42 -5.27
C THR A 70 -4.47 17.25 -5.57
N GLU A 71 -3.16 17.50 -5.63
CA GLU A 71 -2.13 16.49 -5.91
C GLU A 71 -1.99 15.47 -4.78
N ASN A 72 -2.12 15.93 -3.53
CA ASN A 72 -1.94 15.13 -2.31
C ASN A 72 -3.21 14.40 -1.87
N ILE A 73 -4.37 14.69 -2.46
CA ILE A 73 -5.58 13.91 -2.22
C ILE A 73 -5.35 12.48 -2.72
N PHE A 74 -5.58 11.54 -1.81
CA PHE A 74 -5.40 10.12 -2.07
C PHE A 74 -6.42 9.61 -3.08
N SER A 75 -6.01 8.63 -3.89
CA SER A 75 -6.84 8.11 -4.99
C SER A 75 -8.15 7.49 -4.53
N VAL A 76 -8.23 6.98 -3.30
CA VAL A 76 -9.46 6.48 -2.65
C VAL A 76 -10.60 7.51 -2.70
N CYS A 77 -10.32 8.80 -2.53
CA CYS A 77 -11.34 9.86 -2.56
C CYS A 77 -11.81 10.18 -3.99
N ALA A 78 -10.97 9.89 -4.98
CA ALA A 78 -11.26 10.10 -6.40
C ALA A 78 -11.76 8.82 -7.11
N ASN A 79 -11.89 7.69 -6.41
CA ASN A 79 -12.36 6.45 -7.01
C ASN A 79 -13.87 6.53 -7.30
N ALA A 80 -14.28 6.20 -8.53
CA ALA A 80 -15.67 6.29 -8.97
C ALA A 80 -16.63 5.35 -8.25
N ASN A 81 -16.12 4.24 -7.68
CA ASN A 81 -16.93 3.25 -6.98
C ASN A 81 -17.15 3.59 -5.50
N ILE A 82 -16.64 4.73 -5.04
CA ILE A 82 -16.68 5.15 -3.64
C ILE A 82 -17.53 6.41 -3.48
N SER A 83 -18.51 6.35 -2.58
CA SER A 83 -19.31 7.51 -2.16
C SER A 83 -18.71 8.17 -0.92
N LEU A 84 -18.64 9.50 -0.95
CA LEU A 84 -18.14 10.33 0.15
C LEU A 84 -19.25 10.87 1.06
N CYS A 85 -20.52 10.54 0.80
CA CYS A 85 -21.67 11.01 1.59
C CYS A 85 -21.54 10.69 3.09
N SER A 86 -20.83 9.61 3.43
CA SER A 86 -20.64 9.19 4.82
C SER A 86 -19.73 10.11 5.64
N ILE A 87 -18.86 10.88 4.98
CA ILE A 87 -17.93 11.83 5.61
C ILE A 87 -18.37 13.28 5.43
N GLN A 88 -19.25 13.58 4.46
CA GLN A 88 -19.79 14.92 4.19
C GLN A 88 -20.25 15.69 5.43
N PRO A 89 -21.03 15.10 6.38
CA PRO A 89 -21.52 15.83 7.55
C PRO A 89 -20.41 16.27 8.53
N LEU A 90 -19.18 15.80 8.34
CA LEU A 90 -18.03 16.14 9.19
C LEU A 90 -17.30 17.40 8.72
N PHE A 91 -17.68 17.96 7.56
CA PHE A 91 -17.05 19.15 6.98
C PHE A 91 -17.97 20.37 7.15
N THR A 92 -17.37 21.56 7.21
CA THR A 92 -18.11 22.79 6.94
C THR A 92 -18.54 22.84 5.47
N GLU A 93 -19.59 23.60 5.15
CA GLU A 93 -20.14 23.69 3.79
C GLU A 93 -19.08 24.14 2.77
N ASP A 94 -18.34 25.20 3.10
CA ASP A 94 -17.23 25.73 2.29
C ASP A 94 -16.09 24.71 2.10
N ALA A 95 -15.78 23.92 3.14
CA ALA A 95 -14.77 22.87 3.06
C ALA A 95 -15.24 21.72 2.17
N TRP A 96 -16.51 21.34 2.25
CA TRP A 96 -17.08 20.29 1.40
C TRP A 96 -17.05 20.68 -0.08
N GLU A 97 -17.54 21.87 -0.41
CA GLU A 97 -17.49 22.40 -1.78
C GLU A 97 -16.05 22.44 -2.31
N LYS A 98 -15.11 22.87 -1.48
CA LYS A 98 -13.70 22.91 -1.87
C LYS A 98 -13.12 21.51 -2.09
N LEU A 99 -13.49 20.54 -1.26
CA LEU A 99 -13.05 19.16 -1.39
C LEU A 99 -13.60 18.53 -2.68
N GLU A 100 -14.89 18.70 -2.97
CA GLU A 100 -15.52 18.23 -4.20
C GLU A 100 -14.85 18.84 -5.43
N ALA A 101 -14.58 20.15 -5.42
CA ALA A 101 -13.86 20.83 -6.49
C ALA A 101 -12.45 20.25 -6.71
N ARG A 102 -11.69 19.97 -5.64
CA ARG A 102 -10.36 19.35 -5.75
C ARG A 102 -10.43 17.92 -6.29
N ILE A 103 -11.43 17.14 -5.87
CA ILE A 103 -11.62 15.77 -6.37
C ILE A 103 -12.02 15.79 -7.85
N ALA A 104 -12.93 16.69 -8.24
CA ALA A 104 -13.33 16.87 -9.63
C ALA A 104 -12.15 17.32 -10.50
N GLU A 105 -11.32 18.24 -10.01
CA GLU A 105 -10.08 18.66 -10.69
C GLU A 105 -9.11 17.48 -10.86
N LYS A 106 -8.88 16.71 -9.79
CA LYS A 106 -8.00 15.52 -9.83
C LYS A 106 -8.48 14.50 -10.86
N LYS A 107 -9.78 14.24 -10.91
CA LYS A 107 -10.42 13.34 -11.89
C LYS A 107 -10.31 13.90 -13.30
N GLY A 108 -10.65 15.17 -13.51
CA GLY A 108 -10.66 15.78 -14.84
C GLY A 108 -9.28 15.92 -15.48
N LYS A 109 -8.21 15.91 -14.67
CA LYS A 109 -6.82 15.94 -15.12
C LYS A 109 -6.14 14.56 -15.09
N ASP A 110 -6.86 13.49 -14.76
CA ASP A 110 -6.32 12.13 -14.60
C ASP A 110 -5.06 12.08 -13.72
N LEU A 111 -5.07 12.83 -12.62
CA LEU A 111 -3.91 12.96 -11.72
C LEU A 111 -3.77 11.74 -10.81
N PHE A 112 -3.15 10.68 -11.33
CA PHE A 112 -2.77 9.50 -10.56
C PHE A 112 -1.32 9.62 -10.09
N PHE A 113 -1.08 9.40 -8.80
CA PHE A 113 0.26 9.42 -8.22
C PHE A 113 0.60 8.06 -7.66
N CYS A 114 1.83 7.62 -7.87
CA CYS A 114 2.33 6.41 -7.25
C CYS A 114 2.52 6.64 -5.74
N ASN A 115 1.84 5.87 -4.90
CA ASN A 115 1.93 5.99 -3.45
C ASN A 115 3.27 5.44 -2.87
N SER A 116 4.18 4.96 -3.72
CA SER A 116 5.53 4.56 -3.31
C SER A 116 6.59 5.63 -3.60
N CYS A 117 6.56 6.25 -4.78
CA CYS A 117 7.55 7.27 -5.16
C CYS A 117 7.00 8.70 -5.20
N PHE A 118 5.69 8.88 -5.02
CA PHE A 118 4.98 10.17 -5.07
C PHE A 118 5.12 10.93 -6.40
N ILE A 119 5.50 10.22 -7.46
CA ILE A 119 5.56 10.76 -8.82
C ILE A 119 4.24 10.46 -9.54
N MET A 120 3.77 11.43 -10.33
CA MET A 120 2.58 11.33 -11.17
C MET A 120 2.76 10.27 -12.27
N ASP A 121 1.67 9.65 -12.70
CA ASP A 121 1.65 8.80 -13.89
C ASP A 121 2.01 9.62 -15.13
N ASP A 122 3.13 9.28 -15.76
CA ASP A 122 3.59 9.83 -17.02
C ASP A 122 3.28 8.89 -18.21
N SER A 123 2.50 7.83 -17.96
CA SER A 123 2.21 6.75 -18.91
C SER A 123 3.45 5.97 -19.39
N GLN A 124 4.64 6.24 -18.85
CA GLN A 124 5.86 5.50 -19.20
C GLN A 124 5.83 4.10 -18.59
N TYR A 125 5.23 3.97 -17.40
CA TYR A 125 5.15 2.71 -16.67
C TYR A 125 3.70 2.34 -16.38
N LYS A 126 3.38 1.05 -16.49
CA LYS A 126 2.09 0.52 -16.03
C LYS A 126 1.92 0.83 -14.54
N MET A 127 0.70 1.18 -14.15
CA MET A 127 0.30 1.29 -12.75
C MET A 127 -0.69 0.20 -12.36
N ILE A 128 -0.71 -0.12 -11.06
CA ILE A 128 -1.67 -1.02 -10.43
C ILE A 128 -2.34 -0.32 -9.25
N GLU A 129 -3.65 -0.53 -9.12
CA GLU A 129 -4.43 -0.12 -7.96
C GLU A 129 -4.41 -1.23 -6.90
N CYS A 130 -4.23 -0.85 -5.64
CA CYS A 130 -4.36 -1.76 -4.50
C CYS A 130 -5.84 -1.99 -4.17
N GLU A 131 -6.28 -3.25 -4.14
CA GLU A 131 -7.66 -3.62 -3.78
C GLU A 131 -8.02 -3.27 -2.32
N GLY A 132 -7.02 -3.10 -1.45
CA GLY A 132 -7.22 -2.84 -0.02
C GLY A 132 -7.38 -1.37 0.34
N CYS A 133 -6.62 -0.48 -0.31
CA CYS A 133 -6.57 0.96 -0.02
C CYS A 133 -6.86 1.88 -1.21
N LEU A 134 -7.04 1.31 -2.40
CA LEU A 134 -7.34 2.02 -3.65
C LEU A 134 -6.27 3.06 -4.05
N GLN A 135 -5.06 2.93 -3.51
CA GLN A 135 -3.91 3.71 -3.97
C GLN A 135 -3.27 3.07 -5.21
N TRP A 136 -2.66 3.92 -6.03
CA TRP A 136 -1.99 3.52 -7.26
C TRP A 136 -0.49 3.41 -7.08
N PHE A 137 0.14 2.49 -7.81
CA PHE A 137 1.57 2.21 -7.72
C PHE A 137 2.14 1.87 -9.10
N HIS A 138 3.31 2.40 -9.45
CA HIS A 138 4.00 1.95 -10.65
C HIS A 138 4.50 0.51 -10.49
N TYR A 139 4.42 -0.29 -11.55
CA TYR A 139 4.94 -1.66 -11.57
C TYR A 139 6.43 -1.68 -11.22
N HIS A 140 7.21 -0.74 -11.77
CA HIS A 140 8.65 -0.68 -11.54
C HIS A 140 9.00 -0.36 -10.08
N CYS A 141 8.23 0.53 -9.40
CA CYS A 141 8.43 0.84 -7.99
C CYS A 141 8.24 -0.40 -7.10
N LEU A 142 7.38 -1.32 -7.54
CA LEU A 142 7.08 -2.57 -6.86
C LEU A 142 7.99 -3.73 -7.30
N GLY A 143 8.91 -3.51 -8.25
CA GLY A 143 9.71 -4.57 -8.85
C GLY A 143 8.90 -5.61 -9.64
N LEU A 144 7.68 -5.29 -10.03
CA LEU A 144 6.82 -6.17 -10.83
C LEU A 144 7.34 -6.24 -12.26
N ARG A 145 7.77 -7.43 -12.67
CA ARG A 145 8.27 -7.73 -14.03
C ARG A 145 7.21 -8.37 -14.94
N THR A 146 5.96 -8.39 -14.51
CA THR A 146 4.86 -9.02 -15.25
C THR A 146 4.28 -8.03 -16.25
N ASP A 147 4.06 -8.49 -17.48
CA ASP A 147 3.30 -7.75 -18.48
C ASP A 147 1.79 -7.88 -18.26
N SER A 148 1.36 -8.95 -17.57
CA SER A 148 -0.04 -9.23 -17.27
C SER A 148 -0.49 -8.55 -15.97
N LYS A 149 -1.65 -7.89 -16.02
CA LYS A 149 -2.31 -7.30 -14.85
C LYS A 149 -2.90 -8.43 -14.00
N PRO A 150 -2.48 -8.62 -12.74
CA PRO A 150 -3.11 -9.60 -11.87
C PRO A 150 -4.56 -9.20 -11.59
N LYS A 151 -5.44 -10.20 -11.39
CA LYS A 151 -6.87 -9.94 -11.10
C LYS A 151 -7.09 -9.16 -9.81
N LYS A 152 -6.24 -9.40 -8.80
CA LYS A 152 -6.23 -8.72 -7.51
C LYS A 152 -4.79 -8.49 -7.07
N TRP A 153 -4.53 -7.35 -6.45
CA TRP A 153 -3.23 -7.02 -5.89
C TRP A 153 -3.39 -6.13 -4.66
N TYR A 154 -2.48 -6.27 -3.70
CA TYR A 154 -2.45 -5.48 -2.47
C TYR A 154 -1.04 -4.97 -2.22
N CYS A 155 -0.93 -3.71 -1.79
CA CYS A 155 0.33 -3.10 -1.38
C CYS A 155 0.83 -3.68 -0.05
N ASP A 156 2.12 -3.48 0.24
CA ASP A 156 2.75 -3.98 1.47
C ASP A 156 2.04 -3.46 2.73
N ASP A 157 1.55 -2.22 2.74
CA ASP A 157 0.81 -1.66 3.88
C ASP A 157 -0.50 -2.41 4.17
N CYS A 158 -1.16 -2.93 3.13
CA CYS A 158 -2.38 -3.72 3.31
C CYS A 158 -2.11 -5.17 3.76
N TRP A 159 -0.86 -5.62 3.69
CA TRP A 159 -0.39 -6.94 4.17
C TRP A 159 0.12 -6.92 5.61
N GLN A 160 0.29 -5.73 6.21
CA GLN A 160 0.69 -5.55 7.60
C GLN A 160 -0.52 -5.62 8.54
#